data_AF-N1U634-F1
#
_entry.id   AF-N1U634-F1
#
_cell.length_a   1.000
_cell.length_b   1.000
_cell.length_c   1.000
_cell.angle_alpha   90.00
_cell.angle_beta   90.00
_cell.angle_gamma   90.00
#
_symmetry.space_group_name_H-M   'P 1'
#
loop_
_entity.id
_entity.type
_entity.pdbx_description
1 polymer ?
#
loop_
_entity_poly.entity_id
_entity_poly.type
_entity_poly.pdbx_seq_one_letter_code
_entity_poly.pdbx_strand_id
1 'polypeptide(L)'
;MDLLMDYLNLAKDLRCLFLVCDSQRELPEEELELIGTCFERNIKPVLVRTKIDKLNQSDLSKLRKKMKNIHELYPMLETVLVSNKSGKGLPELRKIVDSLIGTVETPMEGNVEKIEEIS
;
A
#
# COMPACT_ATOMS: atom_id res chain seq x y z
N MET A 1 -14.40 -9.49 12.76
CA MET A 1 -14.27 -8.15 12.15
C MET A 1 -14.37 -7.04 13.19
N ASP A 2 -15.19 -7.20 14.23
CA ASP A 2 -15.50 -6.16 15.22
C ASP A 2 -14.28 -5.44 15.79
N LEU A 3 -13.25 -6.17 16.27
CA LEU A 3 -12.04 -5.55 16.83
C LEU A 3 -11.27 -4.66 15.83
N LEU A 4 -11.20 -5.06 14.56
CA LEU A 4 -10.51 -4.30 13.52
C LEU A 4 -11.30 -3.04 13.17
N MET A 5 -12.61 -3.18 13.03
CA MET A 5 -13.51 -2.05 12.78
C MET A 5 -13.47 -1.08 13.96
N ASP A 6 -13.55 -1.57 15.19
CA ASP A 6 -13.41 -0.75 16.40
C ASP A 6 -12.07 -0.01 16.44
N TYR A 7 -10.98 -0.68 16.06
CA TYR A 7 -9.68 -0.03 15.96
C TYR A 7 -9.68 1.10 14.91
N LEU A 8 -10.19 0.85 13.70
CA LEU A 8 -10.34 1.90 12.68
C LEU A 8 -11.24 3.03 13.17
N ASN A 9 -12.22 2.72 14.02
CA ASN A 9 -13.14 3.69 14.58
C ASN A 9 -12.49 4.59 15.63
N LEU A 10 -11.54 4.05 16.40
CA LEU A 10 -10.90 4.72 17.53
C LEU A 10 -9.55 5.38 17.16
N ALA A 11 -8.85 4.87 16.15
CA ALA A 11 -7.52 5.32 15.79
C ALA A 11 -7.53 6.65 15.02
N LYS A 12 -7.48 7.76 15.76
CA LYS A 12 -7.53 9.13 15.21
C LYS A 12 -6.32 9.51 14.33
N ASP A 13 -5.16 8.93 14.63
CA ASP A 13 -3.89 9.26 13.94
C ASP A 13 -3.59 8.29 12.78
N LEU A 14 -4.44 7.30 12.55
CA LEU A 14 -4.25 6.34 11.46
C LEU A 14 -4.52 7.02 10.12
N ARG A 15 -3.47 7.20 9.31
CA ARG A 15 -3.57 7.85 8.00
C ARG A 15 -3.65 6.88 6.83
N CYS A 16 -3.08 5.69 6.97
CA CYS A 16 -2.94 4.74 5.88
C CYS A 16 -3.00 3.30 6.41
N LEU A 17 -3.64 2.41 5.65
CA LEU A 17 -3.71 0.98 5.93
C LEU A 17 -3.18 0.19 4.73
N PHE A 18 -2.12 -0.60 4.93
CA PHE A 18 -1.62 -1.53 3.91
C PHE A 18 -2.28 -2.90 4.08
N LEU A 19 -3.14 -3.28 3.14
CA LEU A 19 -3.82 -4.56 3.14
C LEU A 19 -3.01 -5.57 2.32
N VAL A 20 -2.33 -6.49 3.01
CA VAL A 20 -1.41 -7.44 2.39
C VAL A 20 -2.10 -8.79 2.14
N CYS A 21 -2.37 -9.09 0.87
CA CYS A 21 -3.12 -10.28 0.47
C CYS A 21 -2.33 -11.16 -0.50
N ASP A 22 -2.52 -12.47 -0.43
CA ASP A 22 -1.90 -13.41 -1.38
C ASP A 22 -2.58 -13.26 -2.75
N SER A 23 -1.78 -13.06 -3.80
CA SER A 23 -2.30 -12.80 -5.15
C SER A 23 -3.13 -13.94 -5.73
N GLN A 24 -2.97 -15.17 -5.22
CA GLN A 24 -3.73 -16.35 -5.67
C GLN A 24 -5.13 -16.44 -5.05
N ARG A 25 -5.37 -15.80 -3.90
CA ARG A 25 -6.68 -15.84 -3.22
C ARG A 25 -7.60 -14.78 -3.81
N GLU A 26 -8.90 -15.01 -3.81
CA GLU A 26 -9.84 -13.92 -4.02
C GLU A 26 -9.82 -12.96 -2.82
N LEU A 27 -10.16 -11.70 -3.07
CA LEU A 27 -10.46 -10.78 -1.98
C LEU A 27 -11.85 -11.13 -1.46
N PRO A 28 -11.99 -11.58 -0.20
CA PRO A 28 -13.29 -11.81 0.40
C PRO A 28 -14.05 -10.48 0.55
N GLU A 29 -15.37 -10.58 0.67
CA GLU A 29 -16.27 -9.44 0.85
C GLU A 29 -15.86 -8.57 2.06
N GLU A 30 -15.47 -9.21 3.16
CA GLU A 30 -14.97 -8.53 4.37
C GLU A 30 -13.77 -7.60 4.10
N GLU A 31 -12.85 -7.99 3.20
CA GLU A 31 -11.71 -7.14 2.83
C GLU A 31 -12.14 -5.95 1.95
N LEU A 32 -13.21 -6.12 1.15
CA LEU A 32 -13.78 -5.02 0.34
C LEU A 32 -14.56 -4.03 1.21
N GLU A 33 -15.30 -4.52 2.20
CA GLU A 33 -15.96 -3.69 3.22
C GLU A 33 -14.94 -2.87 4.00
N LEU A 34 -13.83 -3.51 4.42
CA LEU A 34 -12.73 -2.83 5.11
C LEU A 34 -12.14 -1.68 4.28
N ILE A 35 -11.94 -1.89 2.98
CA ILE A 35 -11.48 -0.85 2.05
C ILE A 35 -12.48 0.32 2.01
N GLY A 36 -13.78 0.01 1.91
CA GLY A 36 -14.85 1.01 1.97
C GLY A 36 -14.81 1.85 3.25
N THR A 37 -14.74 1.19 4.41
CA THR A 37 -14.64 1.86 5.72
C THR A 37 -13.40 2.73 5.85
N CYS A 38 -12.27 2.32 5.26
CA CYS A 38 -11.08 3.17 5.24
C CYS A 38 -11.35 4.51 4.54
N PHE A 39 -12.00 4.48 3.37
CA PHE A 39 -12.35 5.72 2.65
C PHE A 39 -13.31 6.60 3.45
N GLU A 40 -14.35 6.03 4.05
CA GLU A 40 -15.31 6.75 4.89
C GLU A 40 -14.63 7.48 6.07
N ARG A 41 -13.52 6.92 6.56
CA ARG A 41 -12.75 7.44 7.70
C ARG A 41 -11.56 8.30 7.30
N ASN A 42 -11.40 8.63 6.01
CA ASN A 42 -10.23 9.33 5.48
C ASN A 42 -8.89 8.63 5.78
N ILE A 43 -8.92 7.30 5.88
CA ILE A 43 -7.75 6.44 5.99
C ILE A 43 -7.45 5.97 4.57
N LYS A 44 -6.22 6.18 4.07
CA LYS A 44 -5.84 5.73 2.73
C LYS A 44 -5.61 4.21 2.72
N PRO A 45 -6.43 3.38 2.05
CA PRO A 45 -6.12 1.97 1.89
C PRO A 45 -5.11 1.78 0.73
N VAL A 46 -4.16 0.88 0.92
CA VAL A 46 -3.23 0.42 -0.12
C VAL A 46 -3.29 -1.10 -0.19
N LEU A 47 -3.80 -1.65 -1.30
CA LEU A 47 -3.91 -3.08 -1.51
C LEU A 47 -2.61 -3.66 -2.06
N VAL A 48 -1.97 -4.54 -1.30
CA VAL A 48 -0.71 -5.18 -1.69
C VAL A 48 -0.97 -6.65 -2.02
N ARG A 49 -0.86 -7.01 -3.30
CA ARG A 49 -1.05 -8.38 -3.80
C ARG A 49 0.30 -9.08 -3.89
N THR A 50 0.59 -9.94 -2.93
CA THR A 50 1.89 -10.62 -2.75
C THR A 50 2.01 -11.93 -3.52
N LYS A 51 3.22 -12.48 -3.59
CA LYS A 51 3.54 -13.78 -4.22
C LYS A 51 3.16 -13.87 -5.70
N ILE A 52 3.23 -12.76 -6.44
CA ILE A 52 2.91 -12.76 -7.89
C ILE A 52 3.83 -13.66 -8.72
N ASP A 53 4.99 -14.05 -8.18
CA ASP A 53 5.89 -15.05 -8.77
C ASP A 53 5.28 -16.45 -8.87
N LYS A 54 4.21 -16.73 -8.10
CA LYS A 54 3.46 -17.99 -8.18
C LYS A 54 2.39 -18.00 -9.27
N LEU A 55 2.11 -16.86 -9.91
CA LEU A 55 1.10 -16.76 -10.95
C LEU A 55 1.71 -17.02 -12.32
N ASN A 56 1.04 -17.85 -13.12
CA ASN A 56 1.31 -17.90 -14.56
C ASN A 56 0.72 -16.66 -15.26
N GLN A 57 0.99 -16.52 -16.56
CA GLN A 57 0.54 -15.36 -17.34
C GLN A 57 -1.00 -15.24 -17.39
N SER A 58 -1.73 -16.35 -17.43
CA SER A 58 -3.20 -16.37 -17.46
C SER A 58 -3.77 -15.88 -16.14
N ASP A 59 -3.28 -16.40 -15.02
CA ASP A 59 -3.78 -16.01 -13.69
C ASP A 59 -3.39 -14.58 -13.32
N LEU A 60 -2.23 -14.10 -13.77
CA LEU A 60 -1.86 -12.69 -13.68
C LEU A 60 -2.83 -11.79 -14.46
N SER A 61 -3.27 -12.22 -15.65
CA SER A 61 -4.27 -11.50 -16.43
C SER A 61 -5.63 -11.46 -15.74
N LYS A 62 -6.08 -12.60 -15.18
CA LYS A 62 -7.31 -12.66 -14.37
C LYS A 62 -7.23 -11.74 -13.15
N LEU A 63 -6.10 -11.75 -12.43
CA LEU A 63 -5.88 -10.86 -11.29
C LEU A 63 -6.01 -9.40 -11.72
N ARG A 64 -5.35 -8.97 -12.80
CA ARG A 64 -5.45 -7.59 -13.31
C ARG A 64 -6.87 -7.20 -13.68
N LYS A 65 -7.63 -8.10 -14.31
CA LYS A 65 -9.04 -7.85 -14.62
C LYS A 65 -9.87 -7.65 -13.35
N LYS A 66 -9.65 -8.48 -12.32
CA LYS A 66 -10.31 -8.30 -11.01
C LYS A 66 -9.93 -6.97 -10.36
N MET A 67 -8.64 -6.60 -10.39
CA MET A 67 -8.19 -5.31 -9.83
C MET A 67 -8.82 -4.14 -10.58
N LYS A 68 -8.97 -4.23 -11.91
CA LYS A 68 -9.70 -3.22 -12.68
C LYS A 68 -11.13 -3.04 -12.19
N ASN A 69 -11.87 -4.14 -11.99
CA ASN A 69 -13.24 -4.09 -11.48
C ASN A 69 -13.30 -3.46 -10.06
N ILE A 70 -12.31 -3.75 -9.21
CA ILE A 70 -12.23 -3.12 -7.88
C ILE A 70 -11.95 -1.63 -8.01
N HIS A 71 -11.08 -1.20 -8.92
CA HIS A 71 -10.82 0.22 -9.18
C HIS A 71 -12.02 0.96 -9.79
N GLU A 72 -12.93 0.26 -10.49
CA GLU A 72 -14.19 0.86 -10.92
C GLU A 72 -15.11 1.19 -9.73
N LEU A 73 -15.07 0.37 -8.67
CA LEU A 73 -15.79 0.61 -7.40
C LEU A 73 -15.07 1.62 -6.50
N TYR A 74 -13.74 1.55 -6.45
CA TYR A 74 -12.88 2.37 -5.61
C TYR A 74 -11.76 3.03 -6.45
N PRO A 75 -12.05 4.11 -7.18
CA PRO A 75 -11.08 4.74 -8.08
C PRO A 75 -9.82 5.28 -7.40
N MET A 76 -9.91 5.63 -6.11
CA MET A 76 -8.78 6.13 -5.33
C MET A 76 -7.95 5.03 -4.65
N LEU A 77 -8.34 3.76 -4.78
CA LEU A 77 -7.59 2.65 -4.20
C LEU A 77 -6.26 2.51 -4.94
N GLU A 78 -5.14 2.55 -4.21
CA GLU A 78 -3.85 2.17 -4.75
C GLU A 78 -3.63 0.67 -4.59
N THR A 79 -3.19 0.01 -5.66
CA THR A 79 -2.89 -1.44 -5.66
C THR A 79 -1.46 -1.68 -6.13
N VAL A 80 -0.68 -2.47 -5.39
CA VAL A 80 0.68 -2.87 -5.77
C VAL A 80 0.80 -4.38 -5.89
N LEU A 81 1.36 -4.86 -7.00
CA LEU A 81 1.66 -6.27 -7.23
C LEU A 81 3.10 -6.55 -6.82
N VAL A 82 3.31 -7.39 -5.80
CA VAL A 82 4.65 -7.64 -5.23
C VAL A 82 5.06 -9.11 -5.21
N SER A 83 6.35 -9.34 -5.41
CA SER A 83 7.00 -10.64 -5.20
C SER A 83 8.23 -10.44 -4.32
N ASN A 84 8.22 -11.04 -3.12
CA ASN A 84 9.38 -11.01 -2.24
C ASN A 84 10.56 -11.82 -2.81
N LYS A 85 10.27 -12.86 -3.62
CA LYS A 85 11.30 -13.71 -4.23
C LYS A 85 12.12 -12.99 -5.30
N SER A 86 11.46 -12.19 -6.13
CA SER A 86 12.11 -11.46 -7.24
C SER A 86 12.38 -9.99 -6.93
N GLY A 87 11.86 -9.48 -5.81
CA GLY A 87 11.87 -8.04 -5.48
C GLY A 87 10.93 -7.18 -6.32
N LYS A 88 10.19 -7.78 -7.27
CA LYS A 88 9.26 -7.06 -8.14
C LYS A 88 8.19 -6.33 -7.31
N GLY A 89 7.94 -5.07 -7.66
CA GLY A 89 6.94 -4.21 -6.99
C GLY A 89 7.38 -3.61 -5.65
N LEU A 90 8.48 -4.07 -5.05
CA LEU A 90 8.99 -3.47 -3.80
C LEU A 90 9.43 -2.00 -3.96
N PRO A 91 10.09 -1.58 -5.07
CA PRO A 91 10.42 -0.17 -5.26
C PRO A 91 9.19 0.75 -5.35
N GLU A 92 8.10 0.26 -5.95
CA GLU A 92 6.83 0.99 -6.05
C GLU A 92 6.15 1.09 -4.68
N LEU A 93 6.09 -0.02 -3.95
CA LEU A 93 5.58 -0.03 -2.58
C LEU A 93 6.38 0.92 -1.67
N ARG A 94 7.71 0.93 -1.81
CA ARG A 94 8.58 1.84 -1.05
C ARG A 94 8.31 3.30 -1.36
N LYS A 95 8.07 3.67 -2.63
CA LYS A 95 7.68 5.04 -3.00
C LYS A 95 6.37 5.47 -2.33
N ILE A 96 5.39 4.57 -2.24
CA ILE A 96 4.12 4.87 -1.55
C ILE A 96 4.40 5.14 -0.07
N VAL A 97 5.16 4.26 0.60
CA VAL A 97 5.56 4.45 2.00
C VAL A 97 6.34 5.77 2.18
N ASP A 98 7.33 6.03 1.34
CA ASP A 98 8.14 7.25 1.40
C ASP A 98 7.29 8.50 1.17
N SER A 99 6.26 8.46 0.31
CA SER A 99 5.34 9.59 0.14
C SER A 99 4.47 9.87 1.36
N LEU A 100 4.15 8.84 2.15
CA LEU A 100 3.37 8.94 3.38
C LEU A 100 4.22 9.41 4.56
N ILE A 101 5.51 9.06 4.56
CA ILE A 101 6.47 9.48 5.59
C ILE A 101 7.05 10.85 5.27
N GLY A 102 7.32 11.18 4.01
CA GLY A 102 7.85 12.48 3.58
C GLY A 102 6.84 13.63 3.66
N THR A 103 5.55 13.32 3.86
CA THR A 103 4.54 14.30 4.30
C THR A 103 4.61 14.59 5.80
N VAL A 104 5.44 13.85 6.54
CA VAL A 104 5.87 14.15 7.90
C VAL A 104 7.21 14.88 7.77
N GLU A 105 7.22 16.18 8.07
CA GLU A 105 8.45 16.98 8.05
C GLU A 105 9.53 16.27 8.86
N THR A 106 10.57 15.81 8.18
CA THR A 106 11.81 15.40 8.83
C THR A 106 12.62 16.66 9.11
N PRO A 107 13.11 16.89 10.35
CA PRO A 107 14.08 17.95 10.58
C PRO A 107 15.30 17.62 9.71
N MET A 108 15.71 18.56 8.86
CA MET A 108 16.88 18.41 8.02
C MET A 108 18.13 18.28 8.89
N GLU A 109 18.69 17.07 9.01
CA GLU A 109 20.04 16.87 9.53
C GLU A 109 21.07 17.10 8.43
N GLY A 110 21.96 18.06 8.66
CA GLY A 110 23.33 18.02 8.16
C GLY A 110 23.69 19.01 7.06
N ASN A 111 23.90 20.28 7.44
CA ASN A 111 24.86 21.13 6.73
C ASN A 111 26.26 20.52 6.95
N VAL A 112 26.78 19.78 5.97
CA VAL A 112 28.21 19.46 5.95
C VAL A 112 28.90 20.64 5.26
N GLU A 113 29.34 21.61 6.06
CA GLU A 113 30.26 22.63 5.59
C GLU A 113 31.55 21.93 5.11
N LYS A 114 31.79 22.01 3.80
CA LYS A 114 33.12 21.78 3.22
C LYS A 114 34.07 22.81 3.84
N ILE A 115 34.96 22.35 4.69
CA ILE A 115 36.14 23.14 5.06
C ILE A 115 37.12 22.95 3.90
N GLU A 116 37.29 23.99 3.09
CA GLU A 116 38.28 24.06 2.03
C GLU A 116 39.70 23.94 2.61
N GLU A 117 40.49 23.06 2.03
CA GLU A 117 41.95 23.03 2.20
C GLU A 117 42.51 24.37 1.72
N ILE A 118 43.14 25.12 2.63
CA ILE A 118 44.00 26.24 2.29
C ILE A 118 45.45 25.80 2.52
N SER A 119 46.24 25.99 1.47
CA SER A 119 47.67 25.68 1.32
C SER A 119 48.57 26.29 2.38
#